data_AF-A0A942EVM9-F1
#
_entry.id   AF-A0A942EVM9-F1
#
_cell.length_a   1.000
_cell.length_b   1.000
_cell.length_c   1.000
_cell.angle_alpha   90.00
_cell.angle_beta   90.00
_cell.angle_gamma   90.00
#
_symmetry.space_group_name_H-M   'P 1'
#
loop_
_entity.id
_entity.type
_entity.pdbx_description
1 polymer ?
#
loop_
_entity_poly.entity_id
_entity_poly.type
_entity_poly.pdbx_seq_one_letter_code
_entity_poly.pdbx_strand_id
1 'polypeptide(L)' 'MSEDNLVAEDVENVILRGRILRKFTRDPRGTRYEAAGDTRDGRRARVMCRFLPSGVLLVITAYEDEE' A
#
# COMPACT_ATOMS: atom_id res chain seq x y z
N MET A 1 2.93 -11.59 -9.63
CA MET A 1 3.31 -11.07 -8.31
C MET A 1 4.72 -11.57 -8.14
N SER A 2 5.73 -10.70 -8.13
CA SER A 2 7.01 -11.10 -7.58
C SER A 2 6.73 -11.58 -6.15
N GLU A 3 7.32 -12.69 -5.73
CA GLU A 3 7.28 -13.08 -4.32
C GLU A 3 8.23 -12.18 -3.54
N ASP A 4 7.84 -10.91 -3.44
CA ASP A 4 8.49 -9.99 -2.52
C ASP A 4 8.22 -10.57 -1.13
N ASN A 5 9.28 -10.73 -0.33
CA ASN A 5 9.21 -11.33 1.00
C ASN A 5 8.53 -10.38 2.02
N LEU A 6 7.39 -9.79 1.65
CA LEU A 6 6.57 -8.92 2.48
C LEU A 6 5.56 -9.76 3.23
N VAL A 7 5.46 -9.51 4.53
CA VAL A 7 4.42 -10.10 5.37
C VAL A 7 3.33 -9.07 5.69
N ALA A 8 2.22 -9.50 6.28
CA ALA A 8 1.09 -8.61 6.59
C ALA A 8 1.51 -7.45 7.50
N GLU A 9 2.40 -7.70 8.47
CA GLU A 9 2.92 -6.70 9.40
C GLU A 9 3.71 -5.59 8.69
N ASP A 10 4.35 -5.89 7.56
CA ASP A 10 5.05 -4.89 6.75
C ASP A 10 4.04 -3.96 6.06
N VAL A 11 3.00 -4.55 5.47
CA VAL A 11 1.91 -3.82 4.80
C VAL A 11 1.23 -2.88 5.80
N GLU A 12 0.92 -3.37 7.00
CA GLU A 12 0.34 -2.56 8.07
C GLU A 12 1.28 -1.42 8.49
N ASN A 13 2.57 -1.69 8.65
CA ASN A 13 3.54 -0.67 9.03
C ASN A 13 3.63 0.44 7.97
N VAL A 14 3.66 0.08 6.68
CA VAL A 14 3.65 1.04 5.58
C VAL A 14 2.37 1.87 5.57
N ILE A 15 1.20 1.27 5.78
CA ILE A 15 -0.08 1.99 5.79
C ILE A 15 -0.16 2.96 6.98
N LEU A 16 0.26 2.53 8.17
CA LEU A 16 0.09 3.29 9.41
C LEU A 16 1.16 4.38 9.61
N ARG A 17 2.38 4.16 9.09
CA ARG A 17 3.52 5.06 9.32
C ARG A 17 4.08 5.70 8.05
N GLY A 18 3.73 5.17 6.88
CA GLY A 18 4.16 5.70 5.61
C GLY A 18 3.44 6.99 5.22
N ARG A 19 3.62 7.36 3.95
CA ARG A 19 3.00 8.55 3.36
C ARG A 19 2.29 8.19 2.07
N ILE A 20 1.21 8.91 1.76
CA ILE A 20 0.55 8.79 0.46
C ILE A 20 1.42 9.46 -0.59
N LEU A 21 1.97 8.68 -1.53
CA LEU A 21 2.70 9.19 -2.68
C LEU A 21 1.76 9.68 -3.78
N ARG A 22 0.71 8.89 -4.08
CA ARG A 22 -0.22 9.17 -5.17
C ARG A 22 -1.65 8.87 -4.78
N LYS A 23 -2.57 9.69 -5.30
CA LYS A 23 -4.02 9.52 -5.20
C LYS A 23 -4.61 9.44 -6.61
N PHE A 24 -5.19 8.30 -6.94
CA PHE A 24 -5.80 8.04 -8.24
C PHE A 24 -7.31 8.26 -8.13
N THR A 25 -7.81 9.40 -8.61
CA THR A 25 -9.21 9.83 -8.41
C THR A 25 -10.14 9.58 -9.59
N ARG A 26 -9.59 9.30 -10.78
CA ARG A 26 -10.36 9.14 -12.04
C ARG A 26 -10.65 7.67 -12.39
N ASP A 27 -10.55 6.77 -11.43
CA ASP A 27 -10.81 5.36 -11.62
C ASP A 27 -12.31 5.07 -11.38
N PRO A 28 -13.04 4.46 -12.33
CA PRO A 28 -14.46 4.15 -12.17
C PRO A 28 -14.74 3.21 -11.00
N ARG A 29 -13.74 2.45 -10.54
CA ARG A 29 -13.87 1.58 -9.38
C ARG A 29 -13.86 2.40 -8.09
N GLY A 30 -13.32 3.62 -8.08
CA GLY A 30 -13.22 4.50 -6.92
C GLY A 30 -11.79 4.96 -6.66
N THR A 31 -11.62 5.86 -5.68
CA THR A 31 -10.28 6.42 -5.38
C THR A 31 -9.33 5.34 -4.85
N ARG A 32 -8.14 5.26 -5.45
CA ARG A 32 -7.03 4.41 -4.98
C ARG A 32 -5.88 5.28 -4.45
N TYR A 33 -5.14 4.73 -3.50
CA TYR A 33 -4.02 5.38 -2.84
C TYR A 33 -2.78 4.51 -2.96
N GLU A 34 -1.65 5.14 -3.27
CA GLU A 34 -0.33 4.53 -3.16
C GLU A 34 0.32 5.07 -1.90
N ALA A 35 0.50 4.20 -0.91
CA ALA A 35 1.28 4.49 0.29
C ALA A 35 2.69 3.96 0.11
N ALA A 36 3.70 4.72 0.54
CA ALA A 36 5.08 4.25 0.61
C ALA A 36 5.65 4.49 1.99
N GLY A 37 6.43 3.53 2.46
CA GLY A 37 7.00 3.52 3.80
C GLY A 37 8.04 2.43 3.93
N ASP A 38 8.55 2.30 5.15
CA ASP A 38 9.48 1.23 5.51
C ASP A 38 8.69 0.01 6.00
N THR A 39 9.15 -1.19 5.64
CA THR A 39 8.76 -2.46 6.26
C THR A 39 9.28 -2.54 7.69
N ARG A 40 8.97 -3.61 8.42
CA ARG A 40 9.44 -3.80 9.80
C ARG A 40 10.93 -4.07 9.88
N ASP A 41 11.51 -4.59 8.81
CA ASP A 41 12.95 -4.85 8.66
C ASP A 41 13.71 -3.73 7.93
N GLY A 42 13.05 -2.62 7.60
CA GLY A 42 13.67 -1.40 7.08
C GLY A 42 13.82 -1.32 5.56
N ARG A 43 13.33 -2.32 4.80
CA ARG A 43 13.19 -2.24 3.34
C ARG A 43 12.13 -1.21 2.96
N ARG A 44 12.26 -0.62 1.78
CA ARG A 44 11.22 0.28 1.23
C ARG A 44 10.15 -0.56 0.56
N ALA A 45 8.88 -0.24 0.82
CA ALA A 45 7.77 -0.91 0.18
C ALA A 45 6.66 0.07 -0.20
N ARG A 46 5.89 -0.32 -1.21
CA ARG A 46 4.72 0.41 -1.68
C ARG A 46 3.48 -0.45 -1.53
N VAL A 47 2.40 0.16 -1.07
CA VAL A 47 1.11 -0.48 -0.88
C VAL A 47 0.06 0.28 -1.66
N MET A 48 -0.63 -0.44 -2.53
CA MET A 48 -1.76 0.07 -3.28
C MET A 48 -3.05 -0.34 -2.60
N CYS A 49 -3.83 0.62 -2.13
CA CYS A 49 -5.04 0.35 -1.35
C CYS A 49 -6.19 1.30 -1.72
N ARG A 50 -7.39 1.00 -1.21
CA ARG A 50 -8.57 1.85 -1.36
C ARG A 50 -9.55 1.64 -0.23
N PHE A 51 -10.33 2.67 0.07
CA PHE A 51 -11.50 2.52 0.93
C PHE A 51 -12.70 2.02 0.11
N LEU A 52 -13.40 1.05 0.67
CA LEU A 52 -14.73 0.66 0.22
C LEU A 52 -15.78 1.61 0.81
N PRO A 53 -17.00 1.68 0.26
CA PRO A 53 -18.08 2.50 0.84
C PRO A 53 -18.39 2.17 2.31
N SER A 54 -18.09 0.95 2.76
CA SER A 54 -18.23 0.51 4.16
C SER A 54 -17.18 1.10 5.11
N GLY A 55 -16.16 1.80 4.61
CA GLY A 55 -15.02 2.27 5.40
C GLY A 55 -13.90 1.23 5.57
N VAL A 56 -14.08 0.00 5.07
CA VAL A 56 -13.03 -1.03 5.06
C VAL A 56 -11.92 -0.62 4.08
N LEU A 57 -10.66 -0.69 4.53
CA LEU A 57 -9.49 -0.52 3.68
C LEU A 57 -9.17 -1.84 2.98
N LEU A 58 -9.32 -1.88 1.66
CA LEU A 58 -8.92 -3.00 0.83
C LEU A 58 -7.49 -2.77 0.33
N VAL A 59 -6.60 -3.69 0.66
CA VAL A 59 -5.26 -3.76 0.05
C VAL A 59 -5.38 -4.50 -1.28
N ILE A 60 -4.90 -3.86 -2.35
CA ILE A 60 -4.97 -4.39 -3.73
C ILE A 60 -3.68 -5.16 -4.03
N THR A 61 -2.53 -4.56 -3.74
CA THR A 61 -1.21 -5.16 -3.90
C THR A 61 -0.21 -4.43 -3.01
N ALA A 62 0.82 -5.12 -2.57
CA ALA A 62 2.00 -4.57 -1.93
C ALA A 62 3.23 -5.15 -2.62
N TYR A 63 4.28 -4.35 -2.74
CA TYR A 63 5.51 -4.75 -3.40
C TYR A 63 6.70 -4.00 -2.80
N GLU A 64 7.88 -4.62 -2.84
CA GLU A 64 9.13 -3.98 -2.43
C GLU A 64 9.47 -2.87 -3.44
N ASP A 65 9.87 -1.71 -2.94
CA ASP A 65 10.29 -0.59 -3.78
C ASP A 65 11.75 -0.82 -4.19
N GLU A 66 11.95 -1.56 -5.27
CA GLU A 66 13.24 -1.65 -5.95
C GLU A 66 13.53 -0.26 -6.55
N GLU A 67 14.38 0.51 -5.89
CA GLU A 67 14.85 1.82 -6.37
C GLU A 67 15.71 1.68 -7.63
#